data_AF-A0A800DYX9-F1
#
_entry.id   AF-A0A800DYX9-F1
#
_cell.length_a   1.000
_cell.length_b   1.000
_cell.length_c   1.000
_cell.angle_alpha   90.00
_cell.angle_beta   90.00
_cell.angle_gamma   90.00
#
_symmetry.space_group_name_H-M   'P 1'
#
loop_
_entity.id
_entity.type
_entity.pdbx_description
1 polymer ?
#
loop_
_entity_poly.entity_id
_entity_poly.type
_entity_poly.pdbx_seq_one_letter_code
_entity_poly.pdbx_strand_id
1 'polypeptide(L)' 'KENILYKCGWSPFEGTTFSSSILTTFVNGTIMYDNGTFNETVKGKRLLFNR' A
#
# COMPACT_ATOMS: atom_id res chain seq x y z
N LYS A 1 -15.68 3.53 -1.72
CA LYS A 1 -14.92 2.58 -2.58
C LYS A 1 -13.63 3.15 -3.16
N GLU A 2 -13.49 4.47 -3.32
CA GLU A 2 -12.31 5.11 -3.95
C GLU A 2 -10.95 4.76 -3.32
N ASN A 3 -10.92 4.37 -2.05
CA ASN A 3 -9.69 4.01 -1.33
C ASN A 3 -9.48 2.48 -1.15
N ILE A 4 -10.18 1.66 -1.93
CA ILE A 4 -9.99 0.20 -1.99
C ILE A 4 -9.21 -0.12 -3.26
N LEU A 5 -7.93 -0.43 -3.11
CA LEU A 5 -7.01 -0.61 -4.23
C LEU A 5 -6.83 -2.08 -4.65
N TYR A 6 -7.41 -3.01 -3.88
CA TYR A 6 -7.39 -4.43 -4.22
C TYR A 6 -8.29 -4.71 -5.42
N LYS A 7 -7.85 -5.61 -6.31
CA LYS A 7 -8.59 -5.97 -7.54
C LYS A 7 -10.02 -6.47 -7.29
N CYS A 8 -10.29 -7.10 -6.15
CA CYS A 8 -11.62 -7.61 -5.79
C CYS A 8 -12.62 -6.52 -5.38
N GLY A 9 -12.15 -5.29 -5.12
CA GLY A 9 -13.02 -4.12 -4.91
C GLY A 9 -13.86 -4.12 -3.62
N TRP A 10 -13.48 -4.93 -2.61
CA TRP A 10 -14.16 -4.98 -1.32
C TRP A 10 -13.16 -5.02 -0.15
N SER A 11 -13.64 -4.68 1.05
CA SER A 11 -12.88 -4.76 2.31
C SER A 11 -13.80 -5.20 3.44
N PRO A 12 -13.34 -6.04 4.39
CA PRO A 12 -14.13 -6.36 5.58
C PRO A 12 -14.35 -5.13 6.49
N PHE A 13 -13.61 -4.04 6.25
CA PHE A 13 -13.71 -2.79 7.01
C PHE A 13 -14.57 -1.73 6.31
N GLU A 14 -15.38 -2.09 5.30
CA GLU A 14 -16.31 -1.12 4.72
C GLU A 14 -17.25 -0.53 5.79
N GLY A 15 -17.39 0.80 5.80
CA GLY A 15 -18.12 1.54 6.84
C GLY A 15 -17.33 1.82 8.13
N THR A 16 -16.09 1.33 8.26
CA THR A 16 -15.23 1.62 9.41
C THR A 16 -14.40 2.87 9.18
N THR A 17 -14.40 3.81 10.14
CA THR A 17 -13.50 4.96 10.16
C THR A 17 -12.38 4.70 11.15
N PHE A 18 -11.14 4.66 10.66
CA PHE A 18 -9.96 4.57 11.51
C PHE A 18 -9.55 5.97 12.01
N SER A 19 -9.00 6.03 13.22
CA SER A 19 -8.47 7.29 13.79
C SER A 19 -7.14 7.73 13.18
N SER A 20 -6.52 6.86 12.37
CA SER A 20 -5.22 7.08 11.74
C SER A 20 -5.25 6.71 10.26
N SER A 21 -4.30 7.26 9.52
CA SER A 21 -4.07 6.97 8.11
C SER A 21 -2.58 6.74 7.86
N ILE A 22 -2.27 6.06 6.76
CA ILE A 22 -0.89 5.95 6.28
C ILE A 22 -0.53 7.25 5.57
N LEU A 23 0.53 7.91 6.00
CA LEU A 23 1.07 9.11 5.36
C LEU A 23 2.05 8.74 4.24
N THR A 24 3.12 8.01 4.57
CA THR A 24 4.19 7.67 3.63
C THR A 24 4.66 6.23 3.88
N THR A 25 5.02 5.50 2.81
CA THR A 25 5.61 4.16 2.89
C THR A 25 6.91 4.11 2.10
N PHE A 26 7.96 3.57 2.73
CA PHE A 26 9.26 3.35 2.12
C PHE A 26 9.51 1.85 1.92
N VAL A 27 10.07 1.48 0.77
CA VAL A 27 10.55 0.12 0.51
C VAL A 27 11.96 0.21 -0.03
N ASN A 28 12.92 -0.41 0.69
CA ASN A 28 14.36 -0.34 0.35
C ASN A 28 14.88 1.10 0.16
N GLY A 29 14.38 2.05 0.95
CA GLY A 29 14.76 3.47 0.87
C GLY A 29 14.04 4.29 -0.20
N THR A 30 13.19 3.68 -1.03
CA THR A 30 12.37 4.39 -2.02
C THR A 30 10.98 4.68 -1.49
N ILE A 31 10.47 5.91 -1.70
CA ILE A 31 9.08 6.27 -1.41
C ILE A 31 8.16 5.54 -2.40
N MET A 32 7.38 4.60 -1.88
CA MET A 32 6.44 3.79 -2.65
C MET A 32 5.00 4.33 -2.57
N TYR A 33 4.67 4.99 -1.48
CA TYR A 33 3.39 5.65 -1.29
C TYR A 33 3.63 6.94 -0.52
N ASP A 34 2.99 8.02 -0.96
CA ASP A 34 3.01 9.30 -0.26
C ASP A 34 1.67 10.02 -0.45
N ASN A 35 0.98 10.27 0.66
CA ASN A 35 -0.26 11.04 0.74
C ASN A 35 -1.29 10.70 -0.35
N GLY A 36 -1.57 9.40 -0.57
CA GLY A 36 -2.54 8.91 -1.55
C GLY A 36 -1.96 8.55 -2.92
N THR A 37 -0.70 8.89 -3.19
CA THR A 37 -0.05 8.66 -4.49
C THR A 37 0.91 7.48 -4.42
N PHE A 38 0.78 6.53 -5.36
CA PHE A 38 1.70 5.40 -5.48
C PHE A 38 2.80 5.67 -6.50
N ASN A 39 4.01 5.22 -6.17
CA ASN A 39 5.09 5.15 -7.13
C ASN A 39 4.93 3.88 -7.99
N GLU A 40 4.37 4.05 -9.18
CA GLU A 40 4.15 2.95 -10.14
C GLU A 40 5.40 2.57 -10.95
N THR A 41 6.47 3.36 -10.89
CA THR A 41 7.69 3.16 -11.73
C THR A 41 8.60 2.07 -11.18
N VAL A 42 8.69 1.96 -9.85
CA VAL A 42 9.55 0.98 -9.16
C VAL A 42 8.69 -0.20 -8.74
N LYS A 43 9.13 -1.41 -9.06
CA LYS A 43 8.44 -2.65 -8.68
C LYS A 43 9.21 -3.42 -7.61
N GLY A 44 8.49 -4.28 -6.87
CA GLY A 44 9.06 -5.09 -5.80
C GLY A 44 10.14 -6.05 -6.30
N LYS A 45 11.05 -6.43 -5.40
CA LYS A 45 12.08 -7.45 -5.65
C LYS A 45 11.72 -8.74 -4.93
N ARG A 46 12.11 -9.89 -5.50
CA ARG A 46 11.90 -11.19 -4.84
C ARG A 46 12.68 -11.26 -3.52
N LEU A 47 12.11 -11.90 -2.51
CA LEU A 47 12.83 -12.24 -1.30
C LEU A 47 13.80 -13.40 -1.56
N LEU A 48 14.96 -13.37 -0.91
CA LEU A 48 15.94 -14.46 -0.91
C LEU A 48 15.87 -15.15 0.45
N PHE A 49 15.92 -16.47 0.45
CA PHE A 49 15.88 -17.28 1.66
C PHE A 49 17.09 -18.19 1.67
N ASN A 50 17.78 -18.24 2.81
CA ASN A 50 18.72 -19.32 3.12
C ASN A 50 17.90 -20.39 3.82
N ARG A 51 17.71 -21.53 3.13
CA ARG A 51 16.94 -22.65 3.64
C ARG A 51 17.85 -23.69 4.27
#